data_AF-A0A4V1B874-F1
#
_entry.id   AF-A0A4V1B874-F1
#
_cell.length_a   1.000
_cell.length_b   1.000
_cell.length_c   1.000
_cell.angle_alpha   90.00
_cell.angle_beta   90.00
_cell.angle_gamma   90.00
#
_symmetry.space_group_name_H-M   'P 1'
#
loop_
_entity.id
_entity.type
_entity.pdbx_description
1 polymer ?
#
loop_
_entity_poly.entity_id
_entity_poly.type
_entity_poly.pdbx_seq_one_letter_code
_entity_poly.pdbx_strand_id
1 'polypeptide(L)' 'MKVKLRIVSDGAQLFEGTYDIRDAESFGTACADAWEKLRMERLDQATSIGALMDVLNDNVLDLLQNAKITLEKI' A
#
# COMPACT_ATOMS: atom_id res chain seq x y z
N MET A 1 0.60 -13.18 15.20
CA MET A 1 0.01 -12.11 16.02
C MET A 1 -0.80 -11.21 15.11
N LYS A 2 -2.03 -10.86 15.48
CA LYS A 2 -2.79 -9.91 14.66
C LYS A 2 -2.25 -8.50 14.84
N VAL A 3 -1.92 -7.87 13.71
CA VAL A 3 -1.47 -6.49 13.66
C VAL A 3 -2.22 -5.77 12.57
N LYS A 4 -2.47 -4.50 12.84
CA LYS A 4 -2.93 -3.52 11.87
C LYS A 4 -1.71 -2.87 11.25
N LEU A 5 -1.56 -3.02 9.94
CA LEU A 5 -0.56 -2.35 9.12
C LEU A 5 -1.21 -1.09 8.53
N ARG A 6 -0.62 0.09 8.76
CA ARG A 6 -1.02 1.33 8.07
C ARG A 6 0.15 1.94 7.33
N ILE A 7 -0.13 2.43 6.12
CA ILE A 7 0.79 3.25 5.33
C ILE A 7 0.22 4.65 5.25
N VAL A 8 0.99 5.63 5.69
CA VAL A 8 0.61 7.05 5.70
C VAL A 8 1.67 7.85 4.96
N SER A 9 1.28 8.69 4.02
CA SER A 9 2.18 9.65 3.35
C SER A 9 1.60 11.05 3.44
N ASP A 10 2.44 12.04 3.78
CA ASP A 10 2.04 13.45 3.93
C ASP A 10 0.78 13.68 4.80
N GLY A 11 0.59 12.83 5.82
CA GLY A 11 -0.57 12.87 6.72
C GLY A 11 -1.85 12.23 6.16
N ALA A 12 -1.86 11.80 4.90
CA ALA A 12 -2.95 11.02 4.30
C ALA A 12 -2.72 9.52 4.50
N GLN A 13 -3.76 8.81 4.94
CA GLN A 13 -3.73 7.35 4.99
C GLN A 13 -3.86 6.82 3.57
N LEU A 14 -2.81 6.14 3.10
CA LEU A 14 -2.79 5.47 1.80
C LEU A 14 -3.35 4.06 1.91
N PHE A 15 -3.07 3.36 3.00
CA PHE A 15 -3.48 1.96 3.18
C PHE A 15 -3.74 1.62 4.65
N GLU A 16 -4.74 0.77 4.91
CA GLU A 16 -4.92 0.09 6.19
C GLU A 16 -5.34 -1.38 5.96
N GLY A 17 -4.66 -2.32 6.62
CA GLY A 17 -4.98 -3.74 6.56
C GLY A 17 -4.69 -4.46 7.87
N THR A 18 -5.39 -5.57 8.13
CA THR A 18 -5.14 -6.43 9.30
C THR A 18 -4.55 -7.76 8.86
N TYR A 19 -3.41 -8.13 9.45
CA TYR A 19 -2.65 -9.33 9.08
C TYR A 19 -2.28 -10.14 10.31
N ASP A 20 -2.15 -11.45 10.15
CA ASP A 20 -1.53 -12.31 11.15
C ASP A 20 -0.03 -12.41 10.85
N ILE A 21 0.78 -11.62 11.57
CA ILE A 21 2.23 -11.54 11.40
C ILE A 21 2.91 -12.33 12.51
N ARG A 22 3.73 -13.32 12.14
CA ARG A 22 4.38 -14.27 13.05
C ARG A 22 5.90 -14.23 12.93
N ASP A 23 6.42 -13.73 11.82
CA ASP A 23 7.82 -13.73 11.43
C ASP A 23 8.07 -12.71 10.32
N ALA A 24 9.32 -12.64 9.84
CA ALA A 24 9.71 -11.75 8.77
C ALA A 24 9.03 -12.08 7.42
N GLU A 25 8.73 -13.36 7.18
CA GLU A 25 8.11 -13.79 5.93
C GLU A 25 6.66 -13.32 5.84
N SER A 26 5.85 -13.58 6.87
CA SER A 26 4.48 -13.10 6.99
C SER A 26 4.38 -11.57 7.00
N PHE A 27 5.38 -10.87 7.56
CA PHE A 27 5.49 -9.41 7.43
C PHE A 27 5.75 -8.98 5.98
N GLY A 28 6.69 -9.64 5.29
CA GLY A 28 6.98 -9.40 3.88
C GLY A 28 5.74 -9.61 2.99
N THR A 29 4.98 -10.68 3.22
CA THR A 29 3.72 -10.94 2.51
C THR A 29 2.69 -9.83 2.76
N ALA A 30 2.57 -9.34 4.00
CA ALA A 30 1.66 -8.24 4.32
C ALA A 30 2.04 -6.93 3.59
N CYS A 31 3.33 -6.60 3.52
CA CYS A 31 3.81 -5.44 2.76
C CYS A 31 3.60 -5.60 1.25
N ALA A 32 3.80 -6.79 0.70
CA ALA A 32 3.53 -7.08 -0.71
C ALA A 32 2.04 -6.96 -1.05
N ASP A 33 1.15 -7.46 -0.19
CA ASP A 33 -0.30 -7.29 -0.36
C ASP A 33 -0.72 -5.81 -0.31
N ALA A 34 -0.16 -5.04 0.63
CA ALA A 34 -0.42 -3.60 0.71
C ALA A 34 0.04 -2.85 -0.56
N TRP A 35 1.19 -3.21 -1.10
CA TRP A 35 1.69 -2.68 -2.37
C TRP A 35 0.75 -2.98 -3.54
N GLU A 36 0.35 -4.23 -3.70
CA GLU A 36 -0.55 -4.65 -4.78
C GLU A 36 -1.91 -3.94 -4.70
N LYS A 37 -2.46 -3.78 -3.49
CA LYS A 37 -3.71 -3.05 -3.28
C LYS A 37 -3.61 -1.58 -3.63
N LEU A 38 -2.55 -0.89 -3.21
CA LEU A 38 -2.29 0.49 -3.60
C LEU A 38 -2.20 0.65 -5.12
N ARG A 39 -1.56 -0.30 -5.81
CA ARG A 39 -1.48 -0.30 -7.27
C ARG A 39 -2.85 -0.54 -7.91
N MET A 40 -3.65 -1.47 -7.39
CA MET A 40 -4.99 -1.76 -7.90
C MET A 40 -5.95 -0.59 -7.71
N GLU A 41 -5.97 0.04 -6.53
CA GLU A 41 -6.81 1.22 -6.28
C GLU A 41 -6.50 2.38 -7.25
N ARG A 42 -5.23 2.54 -7.60
CA ARG A 42 -4.79 3.52 -8.62
C ARG A 42 -5.30 3.17 -10.02
N LEU A 43 -5.23 1.90 -10.40
CA LEU A 43 -5.75 1.42 -11.68
C LEU A 43 -7.27 1.61 -11.77
N ASP A 44 -7.99 1.35 -10.68
CA ASP A 44 -9.45 1.52 -10.63
C ASP A 44 -9.87 3.01 -10.69
N GLN A 45 -9.03 3.92 -10.21
CA GLN A 45 -9.25 5.36 -10.31
C GLN A 45 -8.94 5.95 -11.69
N ALA A 46 -8.29 5.19 -12.59
CA ALA A 46 -7.98 5.66 -13.94
C ALA A 46 -9.23 5.62 -14.83
N THR A 47 -9.93 6.75 -14.95
CA THR A 47 -11.18 6.88 -15.71
C THR A 47 -10.99 7.07 -17.23
N SER A 48 -9.75 7.03 -17.73
CA SER A 48 -9.45 7.17 -19.16
C SER A 48 -8.21 6.37 -19.55
N ILE A 49 -8.09 6.03 -20.84
CA ILE A 49 -6.93 5.31 -21.38
C ILE A 49 -5.62 6.10 -21.14
N GLY A 50 -5.66 7.43 -21.21
CA GLY A 50 -4.51 8.28 -20.88
C GLY A 50 -4.10 8.18 -19.42
N ALA A 51 -5.06 8.32 -18.49
CA ALA A 51 -4.81 8.15 -17.06
C ALA A 51 -4.34 6.73 -16.70
N LEU A 52 -4.76 5.72 -17.45
CA LEU A 52 -4.31 4.33 -17.28
C LEU A 52 -2.87 4.16 -17.73
N MET A 53 -2.48 4.78 -18.85
CA MET A 53 -1.09 4.83 -19.30
C MET A 53 -0.21 5.59 -18.31
N ASP A 54 -0.71 6.69 -17.74
CA ASP A 54 -0.01 7.43 -16.69
C ASP A 54 0.15 6.59 -15.43
N VAL A 55 -0.87 5.85 -14.97
CA VAL A 55 -0.78 4.94 -13.80
C VAL A 55 0.17 3.76 -14.05
N LEU A 56 0.24 3.25 -15.28
CA LEU A 56 1.18 2.19 -15.65
C LEU A 56 2.62 2.69 -15.76
N ASN A 57 2.81 3.98 -16.03
CA ASN A 57 4.10 4.62 -16.18
C ASN A 57 4.59 5.27 -14.87
N ASP A 58 3.67 5.70 -14.01
CA ASP A 58 3.93 6.23 -12.68
C ASP A 58 4.37 5.12 -11.74
N ASN A 59 5.42 5.41 -10.99
CA ASN A 59 5.98 4.47 -10.06
C ASN A 59 5.20 4.55 -8.75
N VAL A 60 4.63 3.44 -8.28
CA VAL A 60 4.03 3.36 -6.94
C VAL A 60 5.04 3.78 -5.86
N LEU A 61 6.36 3.71 -6.13
CA LEU A 61 7.39 4.27 -5.27
C LEU A 61 7.24 5.78 -5.03
N ASP A 62 6.74 6.56 -5.98
CA ASP A 62 6.56 8.00 -5.83
C ASP A 62 5.47 8.31 -4.80
N LEU A 63 4.46 7.44 -4.69
CA LEU A 63 3.39 7.54 -3.68
C LEU A 63 3.88 7.20 -2.28
N LEU A 64 4.86 6.32 -2.22
CA LEU A 64 5.48 5.90 -0.97
C LEU A 64 6.66 6.80 -0.59
N GLN A 65 6.94 7.83 -1.38
CA GLN A 65 7.95 8.82 -1.01
C GLN A 65 7.58 9.44 0.33
N ASN A 66 8.51 9.39 1.29
CA ASN A 66 8.31 9.82 2.68
C ASN A 66 7.20 9.08 3.46
N ALA A 67 6.63 8.01 2.91
CA ALA A 67 5.60 7.25 3.59
C ALA A 67 6.14 6.54 4.83
N LYS A 68 5.28 6.45 5.85
CA LYS A 68 5.57 5.75 7.10
C LYS A 68 4.70 4.51 7.19
N ILE A 69 5.34 3.38 7.46
CA ILE A 69 4.67 2.14 7.82
C ILE A 69 4.55 2.11 9.34
N THR A 70 3.33 1.92 9.84
CA THR A 70 3.05 1.74 11.27
C THR A 70 2.39 0.40 11.52
N LEU A 71 2.75 -0.21 12.65
CA LEU A 71 2.24 -1.49 13.11
C LEU A 71 1.59 -1.29 14.48
N GLU A 72 0.33 -1.70 14.58
CA GLU A 72 -0.42 -1.66 15.84
C GLU A 72 -0.92 -3.07 16.16
N LYS A 73 -0.58 -3.58 17.34
CA LYS A 73 -1.09 -4.88 17.80
C LYS A 73 -2.58 -4.75 18.11
N ILE A 74 -3.36 -5.74 17.67
CA ILE A 74 -4.80 -5.85 17.92
C ILE A 74 -5.10 -7.05 18.81
#